data_AF-A0A842QXV2-F1
#
_entry.id   AF-A0A842QXV2-F1
#
_cell.length_a   1.000
_cell.length_b   1.000
_cell.length_c   1.000
_cell.angle_alpha   90.00
_cell.angle_beta   90.00
_cell.angle_gamma   90.00
#
_symmetry.space_group_name_H-M   'P 1'
#
loop_
_entity.id
_entity.type
_entity.pdbx_description
1 polymer ?
#
loop_
_entity_poly.entity_id
_entity_poly.type
_entity_poly.pdbx_seq_one_letter_code
_entity_poly.pdbx_strand_id
1 'polypeptide(L)'
;MSDNLDNPKRGINKKQVARKAFVITGFLLLPVVLNYLSPYLIIAGAAQAILNGSAIVFLIFFLSSLVIGRYWCGWMCPGGGFGEICTSVQPKPAKDGWLNAIKYIFVFIPWMTVILIFLVMAGGYSSVDFFWNPGKVPGDPIQIISVVEPYSYIVYYSVVGGIFILNLAAGKRAFCHYGCWMAPFLTLGTKIKNVLKYPSYHIEADTSLCKHCKKCNDACQMSLDVERIVNEKQFVDSVECIMCGSCVAACPTGTLKTTWRWHLKKEEEPGADIVRE
;
A
#
# COMPACT_ATOMS: atom_id res chain seq x y z
N MET A 1 40.76 10.32 -19.84
CA MET A 1 39.44 10.12 -20.45
C MET A 1 38.51 9.55 -19.38
N SER A 2 38.16 10.41 -18.43
CA SER A 2 37.37 10.11 -17.25
C SER A 2 36.16 11.02 -17.30
N ASP A 3 35.13 10.57 -18.03
CA ASP A 3 33.92 11.37 -18.20
C ASP A 3 33.12 11.43 -16.91
N ASN A 4 33.03 12.66 -16.41
CA ASN A 4 32.11 13.15 -15.40
C ASN A 4 30.69 12.60 -15.61
N LEU A 5 30.28 11.62 -14.79
CA LEU A 5 28.87 11.22 -14.64
C LEU A 5 28.40 11.29 -13.18
N ASP A 6 28.97 12.20 -12.40
CA ASP A 6 28.28 12.75 -11.25
C ASP A 6 27.68 14.09 -11.66
N ASN A 7 26.45 14.06 -12.17
CA ASN A 7 25.61 15.26 -12.23
C ASN A 7 24.90 15.38 -10.88
N PRO A 8 25.38 16.22 -9.94
CA PRO A 8 24.89 16.27 -8.57
C PRO A 8 23.92 17.44 -8.45
N LYS A 9 22.90 17.54 -9.33
CA LYS A 9 21.76 18.44 -9.15
C LYS A 9 20.48 17.80 -9.63
N ARG A 10 20.13 16.65 -9.04
CA ARG A 10 18.77 16.15 -9.15
C ARG A 10 17.89 17.06 -8.29
N GLY A 11 17.32 18.10 -8.91
CA GLY A 11 16.40 19.02 -8.26
C GLY A 11 15.29 18.27 -7.52
N ILE A 12 14.75 18.90 -6.48
CA ILE A 12 13.70 18.33 -5.63
C ILE A 12 12.55 17.80 -6.52
N ASN A 13 12.29 16.50 -6.46
CA ASN A 13 11.20 15.90 -7.21
C ASN A 13 9.86 16.30 -6.57
N LYS A 14 9.22 17.33 -7.14
CA LYS A 14 7.96 17.91 -6.63
C LYS A 14 6.85 16.85 -6.42
N LYS A 15 6.75 15.84 -7.30
CA LYS A 15 5.76 14.75 -7.16
C LYS A 15 6.03 13.89 -5.93
N GLN A 16 7.29 13.56 -5.66
CA GLN A 16 7.65 12.79 -4.46
C GLN A 16 7.52 13.62 -3.18
N VAL A 17 7.79 14.92 -3.23
CA VAL A 17 7.54 15.81 -2.10
C VAL A 17 6.04 15.85 -1.77
N ALA A 18 5.19 16.08 -2.78
CA ALA A 18 3.74 16.05 -2.60
C ALA A 18 3.27 14.71 -2.02
N ARG A 19 3.73 13.58 -2.57
CA ARG A 19 3.41 12.24 -2.04
C ARG A 19 3.81 12.08 -0.57
N LYS A 20 5.04 12.46 -0.22
CA LYS A 20 5.53 12.38 1.17
C LYS A 20 4.69 13.25 2.09
N ALA A 21 4.32 14.46 1.65
CA ALA A 21 3.41 15.32 2.41
C ALA A 21 2.06 14.63 2.64
N PHE A 22 1.42 14.07 1.61
CA PHE A 22 0.14 13.37 1.75
C PHE A 22 0.22 12.18 2.71
N VAL A 23 1.26 11.35 2.62
CA VAL A 23 1.36 10.16 3.48
C VAL A 23 1.69 10.53 4.93
N ILE A 24 2.47 11.59 5.16
CA ILE A 24 2.74 12.12 6.51
C ILE A 24 1.48 12.75 7.09
N THR A 25 0.73 13.53 6.30
CA THR A 25 -0.57 14.06 6.73
C THR A 25 -1.54 12.92 7.08
N GLY A 26 -1.53 11.82 6.32
CA GLY A 26 -2.28 10.61 6.66
C GLY A 26 -1.90 10.07 8.04
N PHE A 27 -0.62 10.03 8.39
CA PHE A 27 -0.18 9.65 9.74
C PHE A 27 -0.65 10.63 10.82
N LEU A 28 -0.56 11.95 10.58
CA LEU A 28 -1.04 12.96 11.53
C LEU A 28 -2.55 12.88 11.76
N LEU A 29 -3.31 12.44 10.76
CA LEU A 29 -4.75 12.22 10.85
C LEU A 29 -5.13 10.84 11.44
N LEU A 30 -4.15 9.99 11.80
CA LEU A 30 -4.41 8.68 12.41
C LEU A 30 -5.35 8.74 13.62
N PRO A 31 -5.24 9.70 14.55
CA PRO A 31 -6.19 9.83 15.67
C PRO A 31 -7.64 9.99 15.24
N VAL A 32 -7.92 10.46 14.02
CA VAL A 32 -9.26 10.63 13.49
C VAL A 32 -9.71 9.40 12.69
N VAL A 33 -8.81 8.83 11.89
CA VAL A 33 -9.18 7.76 10.93
C VAL A 33 -9.01 6.34 11.49
N LEU A 34 -8.36 6.14 12.63
CA LEU A 34 -8.04 4.81 13.17
C LEU A 34 -9.29 3.92 13.32
N ASN A 35 -10.41 4.47 13.80
CA ASN A 35 -11.67 3.74 13.92
C ASN A 35 -12.15 3.17 12.58
N TYR A 36 -12.08 3.95 11.49
CA TYR A 36 -12.50 3.50 10.17
C TYR A 36 -11.54 2.45 9.57
N LEU A 37 -10.28 2.44 10.00
CA LEU A 37 -9.27 1.45 9.61
C LEU A 37 -9.22 0.23 10.54
N SER A 38 -10.09 0.18 11.55
CA SER A 38 -10.04 -0.81 12.62
C SER A 38 -10.72 -2.14 12.23
N PRO A 39 -10.02 -3.28 12.36
CA PRO A 39 -10.61 -4.59 12.11
C PRO A 39 -11.71 -4.94 13.13
N TYR A 40 -11.63 -4.36 14.33
CA TYR A 40 -12.59 -4.59 15.41
C TYR A 40 -13.97 -4.04 15.09
N LEU A 41 -14.07 -2.84 14.50
CA LEU A 41 -15.38 -2.27 14.17
C LEU A 41 -16.16 -3.18 13.22
N ILE A 42 -15.51 -3.76 12.21
CA ILE A 42 -16.17 -4.68 11.27
C ILE A 42 -16.73 -5.90 11.98
N ILE A 43 -15.98 -6.49 12.92
CA ILE A 43 -16.47 -7.62 13.73
C ILE A 43 -17.67 -7.21 14.59
N ALA A 44 -17.56 -6.08 15.30
CA ALA A 44 -18.63 -5.60 16.17
C ALA A 44 -19.92 -5.28 15.39
N GLY A 45 -19.78 -4.71 14.19
CA GLY A 45 -20.91 -4.45 13.29
C GLY A 45 -21.55 -5.73 12.78
N ALA A 46 -20.73 -6.70 12.36
CA ALA A 46 -21.21 -8.01 11.93
C ALA A 46 -22.01 -8.74 13.03
N ALA A 47 -21.57 -8.64 14.29
CA ALA A 47 -22.28 -9.23 15.43
C ALA A 47 -23.68 -8.62 15.68
N GLN A 48 -23.92 -7.40 15.23
CA GLN A 48 -25.21 -6.71 15.34
C GLN A 48 -25.99 -6.64 14.02
N ALA A 49 -25.54 -7.35 12.98
CA ALA A 49 -26.09 -7.27 11.62
C ALA A 49 -26.04 -5.86 10.99
N ILE A 50 -25.06 -5.03 11.37
CA ILE A 50 -24.89 -3.65 10.88
C ILE A 50 -23.67 -3.55 9.96
N LEU A 51 -23.89 -3.14 8.72
CA LEU A 51 -22.81 -2.75 7.81
C LEU A 51 -22.32 -1.34 8.18
N ASN A 52 -21.18 -1.26 8.84
CA ASN A 52 -20.64 0.00 9.35
C ASN A 52 -19.64 0.69 8.40
N GLY A 53 -19.25 1.91 8.77
CA GLY A 53 -18.32 2.72 7.98
C GLY A 53 -16.96 2.07 7.75
N SER A 54 -16.44 1.27 8.69
CA SER A 54 -15.17 0.58 8.48
C SER A 54 -15.29 -0.46 7.35
N ALA A 55 -16.34 -1.28 7.35
CA ALA A 55 -16.59 -2.26 6.29
C ALA A 55 -16.73 -1.57 4.91
N ILE A 56 -17.43 -0.43 4.87
CA ILE A 56 -17.60 0.37 3.64
C ILE A 56 -16.26 0.93 3.16
N VAL A 57 -15.42 1.46 4.06
CA VAL A 57 -14.09 1.98 3.72
C VAL A 57 -13.19 0.88 3.14
N PHE A 58 -13.21 -0.32 3.74
CA PHE A 58 -12.45 -1.46 3.22
C PHE A 58 -12.96 -1.93 1.86
N LEU A 59 -14.28 -1.91 1.63
CA LEU A 59 -14.87 -2.20 0.33
C LEU A 59 -14.41 -1.18 -0.73
N ILE A 60 -14.44 0.12 -0.40
CA ILE A 60 -13.94 1.18 -1.29
C ILE A 60 -12.45 0.98 -1.61
N PHE A 61 -11.63 0.63 -0.61
CA PHE A 61 -10.22 0.34 -0.86
C PHE A 61 -10.02 -0.88 -1.76
N PHE A 62 -10.78 -1.95 -1.54
CA PHE A 62 -10.75 -3.12 -2.41
C PHE A 62 -11.13 -2.73 -3.85
N LEU A 63 -12.27 -2.06 -4.05
CA LEU A 63 -12.74 -1.63 -5.37
C LEU A 63 -11.76 -0.69 -6.07
N SER A 64 -11.20 0.29 -5.34
CA SER A 64 -10.17 1.18 -5.90
C SER A 64 -8.91 0.41 -6.31
N SER A 65 -8.53 -0.62 -5.55
CA SER A 65 -7.32 -1.39 -5.83
C SER A 65 -7.40 -2.22 -7.11
N LEU A 66 -8.60 -2.49 -7.61
CA LEU A 66 -8.81 -3.06 -8.94
C LEU A 66 -8.21 -2.15 -10.02
N VAL A 67 -8.37 -0.82 -9.91
CA VAL A 67 -7.89 0.09 -10.95
C VAL A 67 -6.47 0.61 -10.65
N ILE A 68 -6.24 1.05 -9.42
CA ILE A 68 -4.99 1.75 -9.04
C ILE A 68 -4.03 0.89 -8.21
N GLY A 69 -4.36 -0.39 -7.98
CA GLY A 69 -3.55 -1.28 -7.15
C GLY A 69 -3.46 -0.79 -5.70
N ARG A 70 -2.30 -0.95 -5.06
CA ARG A 70 -2.09 -0.54 -3.66
C ARG A 70 -1.69 0.93 -3.50
N TYR A 71 -2.16 1.82 -4.39
CA TYR A 71 -1.84 3.25 -4.39
C TYR A 71 -2.10 3.93 -3.05
N TRP A 72 -3.21 3.58 -2.38
CA TRP A 72 -3.55 4.12 -1.06
C TRP A 72 -2.43 3.88 -0.03
N CYS A 73 -1.79 2.70 -0.04
CA CYS A 73 -0.66 2.37 0.83
C CYS A 73 0.57 3.26 0.60
N GLY A 74 0.77 3.79 -0.62
CA GLY A 74 1.90 4.64 -0.98
C GLY A 74 1.67 6.14 -0.77
N TRP A 75 0.40 6.58 -0.71
CA TRP A 75 0.02 7.98 -0.77
C TRP A 75 -0.79 8.48 0.42
N MET A 76 -1.61 7.64 1.06
CA MET A 76 -2.58 8.10 2.06
C MET A 76 -2.58 7.27 3.35
N CYS A 77 -2.06 6.05 3.33
CA CYS A 77 -2.08 5.16 4.47
C CYS A 77 -1.30 5.72 5.66
N PRO A 78 -1.94 5.91 6.83
CA PRO A 78 -1.26 6.41 8.03
C PRO A 78 -0.09 5.53 8.48
N GLY A 79 -0.30 4.21 8.53
CA GLY A 79 0.75 3.25 8.90
C GLY A 79 1.88 3.19 7.87
N GLY A 80 1.57 3.40 6.59
CA GLY A 80 2.56 3.52 5.52
C GLY A 80 3.40 4.79 5.66
N GLY A 81 2.78 5.92 6.04
CA GLY A 81 3.47 7.19 6.30
C GLY A 81 4.40 7.08 7.49
N PHE A 82 3.93 6.49 8.59
CA PHE A 82 4.78 6.27 9.75
C PHE A 82 5.93 5.29 9.47
N GLY A 83 5.66 4.22 8.71
CA GLY A 83 6.70 3.30 8.26
C GLY A 83 7.75 3.98 7.39
N GLU A 84 7.36 4.95 6.57
CA GLU A 84 8.30 5.73 5.75
C GLU A 84 9.14 6.71 6.57
N ILE A 85 8.57 7.30 7.62
CA ILE A 85 9.33 8.08 8.61
C ILE A 85 10.36 7.16 9.29
N CYS A 86 9.94 5.96 9.72
CA CYS A 86 10.83 4.97 10.33
C CYS A 86 11.95 4.53 9.39
N THR A 87 11.72 4.48 8.07
CA THR A 87 12.76 4.15 7.07
C THR A 87 13.95 5.13 7.11
N SER A 88 13.75 6.38 7.55
CA SER A 88 14.88 7.33 7.71
C SER A 88 15.83 6.92 8.85
N VAL A 89 15.34 6.16 9.83
CA VAL A 89 16.10 5.64 10.96
C VAL A 89 16.60 4.22 10.67
N GLN A 90 15.75 3.38 10.10
CA GLN A 90 16.05 2.00 9.73
C GLN A 90 15.86 1.78 8.21
N PRO A 91 16.91 2.02 7.39
CA PRO A 91 16.83 1.88 5.94
C PRO A 91 17.08 0.44 5.46
N LYS A 92 17.26 -0.54 6.35
CA LYS A 92 17.48 -1.94 5.93
C LYS A 92 16.22 -2.49 5.24
N PRO A 93 16.35 -3.20 4.11
CA PRO A 93 15.20 -3.82 3.46
C PRO A 93 14.56 -4.87 4.39
N ALA A 94 13.23 -4.89 4.42
CA ALA A 94 12.52 -5.97 5.09
C ALA A 94 12.71 -7.28 4.32
N LYS A 95 12.78 -8.41 5.05
CA LYS A 95 12.93 -9.73 4.44
C LYS A 95 11.66 -10.13 3.68
N ASP A 96 11.82 -10.40 2.39
CA ASP A 96 10.75 -10.92 1.56
C ASP A 96 10.58 -12.46 1.75
N GLY A 97 9.55 -13.05 1.16
CA GLY A 97 9.29 -14.50 1.19
C GLY A 97 8.22 -14.91 2.19
N TRP A 98 8.46 -16.02 2.92
CA TRP A 98 7.44 -16.64 3.80
C TRP A 98 6.95 -15.71 4.92
N LEU A 99 7.78 -14.76 5.35
CA LEU A 99 7.37 -13.78 6.38
C LEU A 99 6.22 -12.91 5.88
N ASN A 100 6.13 -12.62 4.58
CA ASN A 100 4.96 -11.93 4.02
C ASN A 100 3.70 -12.80 4.11
N ALA A 101 3.81 -14.13 4.21
CA ALA A 101 2.65 -15.00 4.41
C ALA A 101 2.01 -14.79 5.79
N ILE A 102 2.74 -14.23 6.77
CA ILE A 102 2.25 -14.03 8.13
C ILE A 102 1.00 -13.15 8.16
N LYS A 103 1.00 -12.03 7.42
CA LYS A 103 -0.20 -11.14 7.36
C LYS A 103 -1.42 -11.85 6.77
N TYR A 104 -1.23 -12.87 5.93
CA TYR A 104 -2.33 -13.62 5.35
C TYR A 104 -2.80 -14.72 6.32
N ILE A 105 -1.88 -15.53 6.83
CA ILE A 105 -2.21 -16.73 7.61
C ILE A 105 -2.60 -16.37 9.05
N PHE A 106 -1.84 -15.51 9.72
CA PHE A 106 -2.02 -15.24 11.15
C PHE A 106 -2.88 -14.01 11.43
N VAL A 107 -3.01 -13.09 10.46
CA VAL A 107 -3.79 -11.86 10.66
C VAL A 107 -5.11 -11.93 9.88
N PHE A 108 -5.04 -12.13 8.57
CA PHE A 108 -6.22 -12.03 7.70
C PHE A 108 -7.20 -13.19 7.83
N ILE A 109 -6.72 -14.44 7.81
CA ILE A 109 -7.60 -15.61 7.90
C ILE A 109 -8.40 -15.59 9.22
N PRO A 110 -7.78 -15.49 10.42
CA PRO A 110 -8.54 -15.47 11.67
C PRO A 110 -9.55 -14.33 11.72
N TRP A 111 -9.15 -13.14 11.29
CA TRP A 111 -10.02 -11.97 11.30
C TRP A 111 -11.23 -12.14 10.36
N MET A 112 -11.02 -12.61 9.13
CA MET A 112 -12.12 -12.89 8.18
C MET A 112 -13.02 -14.03 8.66
N THR A 113 -12.46 -15.08 9.27
CA THR A 113 -13.22 -16.18 9.85
C THR A 113 -14.13 -15.69 10.97
N VAL A 114 -13.64 -14.83 11.87
CA VAL A 114 -14.45 -14.26 12.95
C VAL A 114 -15.59 -13.40 12.39
N ILE A 115 -15.34 -12.56 11.38
CA ILE A 115 -16.38 -11.78 10.72
C ILE A 115 -17.46 -12.70 10.12
N LEU A 116 -17.04 -13.76 9.43
CA LEU A 116 -17.97 -14.70 8.80
C LEU A 116 -18.83 -15.44 9.83
N ILE A 117 -18.24 -15.88 10.94
CA ILE A 117 -18.97 -16.54 12.03
C ILE A 117 -20.07 -15.62 12.57
N PHE A 118 -19.72 -14.39 12.94
CA PHE A 118 -20.71 -13.43 13.47
C PHE A 118 -21.79 -13.08 12.45
N LEU A 119 -21.42 -12.94 11.17
CA LEU A 119 -22.37 -12.64 10.11
C LEU A 119 -23.36 -13.80 9.87
N VAL A 120 -22.89 -15.05 9.91
CA VAL A 120 -23.77 -16.24 9.82
C VAL A 120 -24.67 -16.34 11.04
N MET A 121 -24.15 -16.11 12.25
CA MET A 121 -24.94 -16.13 13.48
C MET A 121 -26.01 -15.03 13.50
N ALA A 122 -25.71 -13.86 12.93
CA ALA A 122 -26.64 -12.73 12.86
C ALA A 122 -27.65 -12.83 11.69
N GLY A 123 -27.52 -13.84 10.81
CA GLY A 123 -28.39 -14.01 9.64
C GLY A 123 -28.09 -13.05 8.47
N GLY A 124 -26.89 -12.45 8.44
CA GLY A 124 -26.48 -11.47 7.45
C GLY A 124 -26.54 -10.02 7.95
N TYR A 125 -26.40 -9.06 7.04
CA TYR A 125 -26.58 -7.63 7.35
C TYR A 125 -28.05 -7.24 7.19
N SER A 126 -28.63 -6.61 8.21
CA SER A 126 -30.02 -6.13 8.23
C SER A 126 -30.11 -4.61 8.09
N SER A 127 -29.04 -3.87 8.37
CA SER A 127 -29.00 -2.41 8.28
C SER A 127 -27.62 -1.88 7.88
N VAL A 128 -27.58 -0.63 7.42
CA VAL A 128 -26.36 0.09 7.04
C VAL A 128 -26.31 1.39 7.83
N ASP A 129 -25.28 1.57 8.67
CA ASP A 129 -25.02 2.83 9.37
C ASP A 129 -23.53 3.13 9.31
N PHE A 130 -23.16 4.09 8.46
CA PHE A 130 -21.77 4.50 8.25
C PHE A 130 -21.11 5.02 9.53
N PHE A 131 -21.86 5.68 10.41
CA PHE A 131 -21.35 6.29 11.63
C PHE A 131 -21.53 5.39 12.86
N TRP A 132 -21.91 4.13 12.67
CA TRP A 132 -22.08 3.19 13.77
C TRP A 132 -20.74 2.87 14.44
N ASN A 133 -20.73 2.96 15.78
CA ASN A 133 -19.58 2.64 16.62
C ASN A 133 -20.11 2.07 17.95
N PRO A 134 -19.61 0.92 18.44
CA PRO A 134 -20.07 0.33 19.70
C PRO A 134 -19.81 1.20 20.93
N GLY A 135 -18.90 2.19 20.86
CA GLY A 135 -18.65 3.18 21.91
C GLY A 135 -19.52 4.45 21.85
N LYS A 136 -20.61 4.46 21.07
CA LYS A 136 -21.49 5.63 20.94
C LYS A 136 -22.18 5.98 22.26
N VAL A 137 -21.95 7.20 22.75
CA VAL A 137 -22.86 7.90 23.68
C VAL A 137 -23.81 8.76 22.83
N PRO A 138 -25.14 8.62 22.96
CA PRO A 138 -26.07 9.45 22.19
C PRO A 138 -25.87 10.95 22.48
N GLY A 139 -25.59 11.75 21.43
CA GLY A 139 -25.53 13.21 21.51
C GLY A 139 -24.14 13.86 21.46
N ASP A 140 -23.05 13.09 21.39
CA ASP A 140 -21.69 13.64 21.37
C ASP A 140 -21.15 13.90 19.94
N PRO A 141 -20.86 15.16 19.53
CA PRO A 141 -20.29 15.48 18.23
C PRO A 141 -18.81 15.08 18.05
N ILE A 142 -18.11 14.63 19.10
CA ILE A 142 -16.66 14.36 19.11
C ILE A 142 -16.31 12.92 18.64
N GLN A 143 -17.32 12.09 18.34
CA GLN A 143 -17.21 10.65 17.99
C GLN A 143 -16.38 10.31 16.72
N ILE A 144 -15.98 11.32 15.93
CA ILE A 144 -15.08 11.17 14.78
C ILE A 144 -13.63 10.94 15.27
N ILE A 145 -13.28 11.41 16.48
CA ILE A 145 -11.95 11.27 17.04
C ILE A 145 -11.83 9.89 17.70
N SER A 146 -10.84 9.12 17.28
CA SER A 146 -10.58 7.75 17.77
C SER A 146 -9.90 7.71 19.15
N VAL A 147 -9.72 8.86 19.83
CA VAL A 147 -8.89 9.00 21.04
C VAL A 147 -9.57 9.90 22.08
N VAL A 148 -10.81 9.57 22.46
CA VAL A 148 -11.59 10.33 23.44
C VAL A 148 -11.48 9.72 24.85
N GLU A 149 -11.53 8.40 24.94
CA GLU A 149 -11.54 7.66 26.21
C GLU A 149 -10.14 7.13 26.60
N PRO A 150 -9.84 6.95 27.90
CA PRO A 150 -8.56 6.41 28.37
C PRO A 150 -8.18 5.06 27.74
N TYR A 151 -9.16 4.17 27.50
CA TYR A 151 -8.92 2.90 26.83
C TYR A 151 -8.50 3.08 25.36
N SER A 152 -9.06 4.06 24.66
CA SER A 152 -8.74 4.36 23.26
C SER A 152 -7.31 4.86 23.09
N TYR A 153 -6.72 5.52 24.10
CA TYR A 153 -5.29 5.83 24.13
C TYR A 153 -4.42 4.58 24.18
N ILE A 154 -4.79 3.58 24.99
CA ILE A 154 -4.06 2.31 25.08
C ILE A 154 -4.04 1.63 23.71
N VAL A 155 -5.20 1.54 23.05
CA VAL A 155 -5.30 0.96 21.69
C VAL A 155 -4.48 1.76 20.69
N TYR A 156 -4.62 3.09 20.68
CA TYR A 156 -3.90 3.97 19.77
C TYR A 156 -2.38 3.82 19.91
N TYR A 157 -1.83 3.94 21.12
CA TYR A 157 -0.40 3.80 21.37
C TYR A 157 0.10 2.37 21.15
N SER A 158 -0.74 1.35 21.37
CA SER A 158 -0.38 -0.03 21.04
C SER A 158 -0.23 -0.22 19.54
N VAL A 159 -1.14 0.34 18.72
CA VAL A 159 -1.06 0.28 17.26
C VAL A 159 0.16 1.06 16.75
N VAL A 160 0.33 2.31 17.19
CA VAL A 160 1.47 3.14 16.78
C VAL A 160 2.79 2.50 17.25
N GLY A 161 2.86 2.06 18.51
CA GLY A 161 4.02 1.38 19.07
C GLY A 161 4.36 0.08 18.33
N GLY A 162 3.36 -0.74 18.00
CA GLY A 162 3.55 -1.96 17.22
C GLY A 162 4.09 -1.68 15.81
N ILE A 163 3.57 -0.66 15.12
CA ILE A 163 4.10 -0.22 13.82
C ILE A 163 5.54 0.26 13.97
N PHE A 164 5.84 1.06 14.99
CA PHE A 164 7.18 1.61 15.24
C PHE A 164 8.20 0.50 15.49
N ILE A 165 7.93 -0.37 16.46
CA ILE A 165 8.81 -1.47 16.88
C ILE A 165 9.09 -2.40 15.70
N LEU A 166 8.06 -2.80 14.96
CA LEU A 166 8.22 -3.73 13.86
C LEU A 166 9.05 -3.14 12.71
N ASN A 167 8.83 -1.86 12.35
CA ASN A 167 9.63 -1.19 11.32
C ASN A 167 11.10 -1.01 11.74
N LEU A 168 11.37 -0.66 13.01
CA LEU A 168 12.75 -0.52 13.49
C LEU A 168 13.48 -1.87 13.59
N ALA A 169 12.78 -2.92 14.03
CA ALA A 169 13.35 -4.24 14.21
C ALA A 169 13.58 -4.97 12.88
N ALA A 170 12.66 -4.84 11.93
CA ALA A 170 12.61 -5.71 10.75
C ALA A 170 12.74 -4.99 9.40
N GLY A 171 12.92 -3.67 9.38
CA GLY A 171 13.30 -2.92 8.17
C GLY A 171 12.19 -2.05 7.55
N LYS A 172 12.47 -1.53 6.35
CA LYS A 172 11.58 -0.63 5.60
C LYS A 172 10.17 -1.21 5.53
N ARG A 173 9.20 -0.48 6.08
CA ARG A 173 7.77 -0.84 6.03
C ARG A 173 7.48 -2.29 6.48
N ALA A 174 8.25 -2.87 7.39
CA ALA A 174 8.05 -4.23 7.89
C ALA A 174 6.63 -4.49 8.40
N PHE A 175 5.96 -3.50 9.01
CA PHE A 175 4.54 -3.64 9.37
C PHE A 175 3.65 -3.91 8.15
N CYS A 176 3.90 -3.26 7.01
CA CYS A 176 3.16 -3.51 5.77
C CYS A 176 3.44 -4.91 5.18
N HIS A 177 4.61 -5.48 5.48
CA HIS A 177 4.98 -6.83 5.06
C HIS A 177 4.33 -7.91 5.93
N TYR A 178 4.31 -7.74 7.25
CA TYR A 178 4.01 -8.85 8.19
C TYR A 178 2.74 -8.65 9.04
N GLY A 179 2.39 -7.41 9.38
CA GLY A 179 1.35 -7.11 10.38
C GLY A 179 0.11 -6.40 9.85
N CYS A 180 0.15 -5.88 8.62
CA CYS A 180 -0.95 -5.08 8.08
C CYS A 180 -2.15 -5.96 7.69
N TRP A 181 -3.21 -5.89 8.50
CA TRP A 181 -4.49 -6.58 8.25
C TRP A 181 -5.22 -6.09 7.00
N MET A 182 -4.98 -4.85 6.58
CA MET A 182 -5.63 -4.28 5.39
C MET A 182 -4.96 -4.70 4.08
N ALA A 183 -3.66 -5.00 4.12
CA ALA A 183 -2.87 -5.25 2.92
C ALA A 183 -3.44 -6.37 2.03
N PRO A 184 -3.95 -7.49 2.58
CA PRO A 184 -4.53 -8.57 1.77
C PRO A 184 -5.68 -8.14 0.85
N PHE A 185 -6.55 -7.21 1.25
CA PHE A 185 -7.61 -6.71 0.35
C PHE A 185 -7.03 -6.01 -0.86
N LEU A 186 -6.12 -5.06 -0.64
CA LEU A 186 -5.55 -4.29 -1.74
C LEU A 186 -4.60 -5.13 -2.60
N THR A 187 -3.92 -6.12 -1.99
CA THR A 187 -3.13 -7.13 -2.72
C THR A 187 -4.05 -7.99 -3.59
N LEU A 188 -5.21 -8.42 -3.09
CA LEU A 188 -6.16 -9.21 -3.87
C LEU A 188 -6.65 -8.44 -5.09
N GLY A 189 -7.07 -7.19 -4.95
CA GLY A 189 -7.47 -6.37 -6.09
C GLY A 189 -6.32 -6.13 -7.08
N THR A 190 -5.10 -5.91 -6.58
CA THR A 190 -3.90 -5.81 -7.44
C THR A 190 -3.61 -7.12 -8.19
N LYS A 191 -3.81 -8.27 -7.55
CA LYS A 191 -3.65 -9.58 -8.18
C LYS A 191 -4.68 -9.77 -9.30
N ILE A 192 -5.95 -9.45 -9.03
CA ILE A 192 -7.04 -9.53 -10.02
C ILE A 192 -6.71 -8.64 -11.23
N LYS A 193 -6.30 -7.40 -10.98
CA LYS A 193 -5.85 -6.46 -12.02
C LYS A 193 -4.71 -7.01 -12.86
N ASN A 194 -3.66 -7.53 -12.23
CA ASN A 194 -2.48 -8.04 -12.94
C ASN A 194 -2.80 -9.28 -13.78
N VAL A 195 -3.76 -10.10 -13.34
CA VAL A 195 -4.23 -11.30 -14.06
C VAL A 195 -5.17 -10.93 -15.22
N LEU A 196 -6.15 -10.06 -14.99
CA LEU A 196 -7.16 -9.70 -15.99
C LEU A 196 -6.68 -8.66 -17.02
N LYS A 197 -5.56 -7.98 -16.74
CA LYS A 197 -4.83 -7.11 -17.68
C LYS A 197 -5.62 -5.93 -18.29
N TYR A 198 -6.71 -5.50 -17.67
CA TYR A 198 -7.51 -4.34 -18.11
C TYR A 198 -6.79 -2.99 -17.87
N PRO A 199 -7.28 -1.87 -18.45
CA PRO A 199 -6.66 -0.55 -18.31
C PRO A 199 -6.59 -0.14 -16.85
N SER A 200 -5.37 0.11 -16.39
CA SER A 200 -5.11 0.33 -14.97
C SER A 200 -3.81 1.11 -14.76
N TYR A 201 -3.60 1.64 -13.55
CA TYR A 201 -2.41 2.43 -13.23
C TYR A 201 -1.19 1.54 -12.98
N HIS A 202 -0.12 1.63 -13.77
CA HIS A 202 1.08 0.82 -13.55
C HIS A 202 2.37 1.61 -13.78
N ILE A 203 3.47 0.98 -13.38
CA ILE A 203 4.82 1.48 -13.65
C ILE A 203 5.41 0.58 -14.72
N GLU A 204 5.69 1.17 -15.87
CA GLU A 204 6.28 0.54 -17.04
C GLU A 204 7.76 0.90 -17.13
N ALA A 205 8.55 -0.01 -17.69
CA ALA A 205 9.96 0.15 -17.95
C ALA A 205 10.24 0.02 -19.45
N ASP A 206 11.03 0.97 -19.95
CA ASP A 206 11.77 0.81 -21.19
C ASP A 206 13.17 0.25 -20.88
N THR A 207 13.28 -1.08 -20.91
CA THR A 207 14.49 -1.81 -20.50
C THR A 207 15.71 -1.49 -21.37
N SER A 208 15.52 -0.98 -22.59
CA SER A 208 16.61 -0.54 -23.47
C SER A 208 17.43 0.62 -22.87
N LEU A 209 16.78 1.44 -22.03
CA LEU A 209 17.41 2.58 -21.34
C LEU A 209 18.02 2.17 -19.99
N CYS A 210 17.90 0.91 -19.57
CA CYS A 210 18.36 0.44 -18.28
C CYS A 210 19.88 0.24 -18.28
N LYS A 211 20.56 0.79 -17.26
CA LYS A 211 22.01 0.61 -17.06
C LYS A 211 22.37 -0.22 -15.83
N HIS A 212 21.44 -1.05 -15.34
CA HIS A 212 21.66 -1.99 -14.22
C HIS A 212 22.25 -1.37 -12.94
N CYS A 213 21.92 -0.10 -12.65
CA CYS A 213 22.52 0.65 -11.53
C CYS A 213 21.86 0.45 -10.16
N LYS A 214 20.81 -0.39 -10.06
CA LYS A 214 20.08 -0.75 -8.82
C LYS A 214 19.49 0.37 -7.97
N LYS A 215 19.63 1.65 -8.35
CA LYS A 215 19.02 2.80 -7.63
C LYS A 215 17.50 2.69 -7.45
N CYS A 216 16.80 1.99 -8.36
CA CYS A 216 15.37 1.72 -8.23
C CYS A 216 15.04 0.76 -7.06
N ASN A 217 15.88 -0.23 -6.81
CA ASN A 217 15.74 -1.19 -5.71
C ASN A 217 15.96 -0.48 -4.37
N ASP A 218 17.01 0.34 -4.27
CA ASP A 218 17.31 1.11 -3.05
C ASP A 218 16.20 2.10 -2.68
N ALA A 219 15.60 2.74 -3.69
CA ALA A 219 14.51 3.69 -3.51
C ALA A 219 13.16 3.03 -3.19
N CYS A 220 13.01 1.72 -3.46
CA CYS A 220 11.76 1.01 -3.24
C CYS A 220 11.42 0.91 -1.76
N GLN A 221 10.29 1.49 -1.37
CA GLN A 221 9.82 1.49 0.03
C GLN A 221 9.31 0.11 0.50
N MET A 222 9.00 -0.78 -0.43
CA MET A 222 8.58 -2.17 -0.17
C MET A 222 9.72 -3.17 -0.43
N SER A 223 10.96 -2.69 -0.55
CA SER A 223 12.16 -3.54 -0.68
C SER A 223 12.13 -4.51 -1.88
N LEU A 224 11.39 -4.17 -2.93
CA LEU A 224 11.30 -4.99 -4.14
C LEU A 224 12.57 -4.89 -4.99
N ASP A 225 12.93 -6.01 -5.61
CA ASP A 225 13.91 -6.05 -6.70
C ASP A 225 13.29 -5.54 -8.00
N VAL A 226 13.14 -4.22 -8.09
CA VAL A 226 12.48 -3.54 -9.22
C VAL A 226 13.20 -3.83 -10.53
N GLU A 227 14.54 -3.79 -10.56
CA GLU A 227 15.33 -4.09 -11.74
C GLU A 227 15.02 -5.47 -12.31
N ARG A 228 15.08 -6.52 -11.46
CA ARG A 228 14.79 -7.88 -11.91
C ARG A 228 13.35 -8.00 -12.42
N ILE A 229 12.38 -7.46 -11.69
CA ILE A 229 10.95 -7.52 -12.07
C ILE A 229 10.72 -6.90 -13.45
N VAL A 230 11.29 -5.72 -13.72
CA VAL A 230 11.05 -5.03 -15.00
C VAL A 230 11.79 -5.66 -16.17
N ASN A 231 12.94 -6.28 -15.94
CA ASN A 231 13.63 -7.04 -16.98
C ASN A 231 12.87 -8.32 -17.37
N GLU A 232 12.13 -8.92 -16.43
CA GLU A 232 11.30 -10.10 -16.71
C GLU A 232 9.97 -9.75 -17.38
N LYS A 233 9.31 -8.66 -16.95
CA LYS A 233 7.89 -8.41 -17.27
C LYS A 233 7.59 -7.05 -17.92
N GLN A 234 8.59 -6.21 -18.15
CA GLN A 234 8.47 -4.79 -18.56
C GLN A 234 7.67 -3.88 -17.60
N PHE A 235 6.80 -4.44 -16.77
CA PHE A 235 6.04 -3.72 -15.74
C PHE A 235 6.54 -4.10 -14.34
N VAL A 236 6.35 -3.20 -13.37
CA VAL A 236 6.59 -3.49 -11.94
C VAL A 236 5.44 -4.34 -11.38
N ASP A 237 5.36 -5.58 -11.87
CA ASP A 237 4.30 -6.55 -11.60
C ASP A 237 4.52 -7.34 -10.30
N SER A 238 4.46 -6.62 -9.19
CA SER A 238 4.43 -7.20 -7.86
C SER A 238 3.16 -6.80 -7.13
N VAL A 239 2.50 -7.79 -6.51
CA VAL A 239 1.36 -7.54 -5.60
C VAL A 239 1.78 -6.78 -4.33
N GLU A 240 3.09 -6.68 -4.08
CA GLU A 240 3.65 -5.86 -3.02
C GLU A 240 3.95 -4.41 -3.43
N CYS A 241 3.84 -4.08 -4.73
CA CYS A 241 4.04 -2.72 -5.20
C CYS A 241 2.91 -1.78 -4.71
N ILE A 242 3.30 -0.73 -3.98
CA ILE A 242 2.40 0.29 -3.42
C ILE A 242 2.20 1.52 -4.33
N MET A 243 2.70 1.47 -5.57
CA MET A 243 2.54 2.54 -6.56
C MET A 243 3.00 3.94 -6.05
N CYS A 244 4.03 3.98 -5.21
CA CYS A 244 4.57 5.23 -4.66
C CYS A 244 5.45 6.00 -5.66
N GLY A 245 5.93 5.36 -6.73
CA GLY A 245 6.75 6.00 -7.76
C GLY A 245 8.15 6.44 -7.29
N SER A 246 8.62 6.01 -6.12
CA SER A 246 9.98 6.36 -5.65
C SER A 246 11.07 5.77 -6.57
N CYS A 247 10.85 4.60 -7.15
CA CYS A 247 11.75 4.01 -8.15
C CYS A 247 11.83 4.85 -9.43
N VAL A 248 10.70 5.35 -9.93
CA VAL A 248 10.62 6.27 -11.08
C VAL A 248 11.41 7.55 -10.79
N ALA A 249 11.20 8.13 -9.61
CA ALA A 249 11.90 9.34 -9.19
C ALA A 249 13.42 9.15 -8.99
N ALA A 250 13.87 7.92 -8.71
CA ALA A 250 15.28 7.59 -8.48
C ALA A 250 16.01 7.10 -9.74
N CYS A 251 15.29 6.70 -10.80
CA CYS A 251 15.90 6.18 -12.03
C CYS A 251 16.62 7.29 -12.82
N PRO A 252 17.95 7.25 -13.00
CA PRO A 252 18.70 8.34 -13.63
C PRO A 252 18.50 8.42 -15.15
N THR A 253 18.14 7.32 -15.80
CA THR A 253 18.02 7.20 -17.26
C THR A 253 16.58 7.39 -17.77
N GLY A 254 15.61 7.54 -16.86
CA GLY A 254 14.19 7.65 -17.25
C GLY A 254 13.58 6.35 -17.78
N THR A 255 14.21 5.19 -17.51
CA THR A 255 13.70 3.85 -17.83
C THR A 255 12.28 3.63 -17.31
N LEU A 256 11.99 4.06 -16.08
CA LEU A 256 10.71 3.81 -15.42
C LEU A 256 9.75 4.99 -15.61
N LYS A 257 8.49 4.71 -15.99
CA LYS A 257 7.43 5.70 -16.18
C LYS A 257 6.11 5.20 -15.61
N THR A 258 5.30 6.10 -15.06
CA THR A 258 3.93 5.79 -14.64
C THR A 258 2.99 5.95 -15.83
N THR A 259 2.10 4.99 -16.06
CA THR A 259 1.18 5.00 -17.20
C THR A 259 -0.21 4.50 -16.80
N TRP A 260 -1.18 4.81 -17.64
CA TRP A 260 -2.58 4.37 -17.51
C TRP A 260 -3.01 3.78 -18.85
N ARG A 261 -2.75 2.50 -19.06
CA ARG A 261 -3.10 1.80 -20.30
C ARG A 261 -3.32 0.32 -20.07
N TRP A 262 -3.77 -0.38 -21.10
CA TRP A 262 -3.87 -1.83 -21.12
C TRP A 262 -2.55 -2.48 -20.69
N HIS A 263 -2.67 -3.51 -19.86
CA HIS A 263 -1.53 -4.21 -19.28
C HIS A 263 -1.05 -5.31 -20.22
N LEU A 264 -0.75 -4.90 -21.46
CA LEU A 264 -0.26 -5.75 -22.52
C LEU A 264 1.21 -5.44 -22.74
N LYS A 265 2.01 -6.51 -22.89
CA LYS A 265 3.40 -6.41 -23.33
C LYS A 265 3.37 -5.73 -24.70
N LYS A 266 4.22 -4.73 -24.92
CA LYS A 266 4.40 -4.20 -26.27
C LYS A 266 5.01 -5.35 -27.08
N GLU A 267 4.31 -5.85 -28.09
CA GLU A 267 4.93 -6.78 -29.03
C GLU A 267 6.16 -6.09 -29.62
N GLU A 268 7.31 -6.77 -29.60
CA GLU A 268 8.49 -6.29 -30.31
C GLU A 268 8.09 -6.18 -31.78
N GLU A 269 8.07 -4.96 -32.33
CA GLU A 269 7.88 -4.75 -33.76
C GLU A 269 8.98 -5.54 -34.49
N PRO A 270 8.64 -6.52 -35.34
CA PRO A 270 9.65 -7.25 -36.08
C PRO A 270 10.24 -6.34 -37.16
N GLY A 271 11.52 -6.00 -37.00
CA GLY A 271 12.41 -5.62 -38.10
C GLY A 271 12.17 -4.27 -38.76
N ALA A 272 12.71 -3.20 -38.17
CA ALA A 272 13.09 -2.01 -38.94
C ALA A 272 14.52 -2.20 -39.50
N ASP A 273 14.75 -3.25 -40.30
CA ASP A 273 16.02 -3.56 -40.96
C ASP A 273 15.79 -4.09 -42.40
N ILE A 274 15.08 -3.32 -43.23
CA ILE A 274 15.01 -3.47 -44.71
C ILE A 274 14.30 -2.20 -45.22
N VAL A 275 14.79 -1.30 -46.09
CA VAL A 275 15.77 -1.34 -47.18
C VAL A 275 16.40 0.07 -47.30
N ARG A 276 17.74 0.16 -47.27
CA ARG A 276 18.48 1.22 -47.97
C ARG A 276 19.12 0.55 -49.18
N GLU A 277 18.51 0.77 -50.34
CA GLU A 277 19.15 0.72 -51.67
C GLU A 277 18.81 2.01 -52.38
#